data_AF-A0AAU4CJU9-F1
#
_entry.id   AF-A0AAU4CJU9-F1
#
_cell.length_a   1.000
_cell.length_b   1.000
_cell.length_c   1.000
_cell.angle_alpha   90.00
_cell.angle_beta   90.00
_cell.angle_gamma   90.00
#
_symmetry.space_group_name_H-M   'P 1'
#
loop_
_entity.id
_entity.type
_entity.pdbx_description
1 polymer ?
#
loop_
_entity_poly.entity_id
_entity_poly.type
_entity_poly.pdbx_seq_one_letter_code
_entity_poly.pdbx_strand_id
1 'polypeptide(L)'
;MSKGSNVPVPTTALRVELGWRSGPGVPDADASALLLLGGKVRSDADFVFYNQPAHSSGAVRHEGKRDAGGRVTDGILVDLARVEPSIETVVLAASSDGGSFGQVPDLYIEVRDAAQGAVVARFDSTGATVETAFVLGEFYRRQGAWKFRAVGQGYGSGLEGLATDFGITVDEPQHTAAPVPPAPAPVTPTPPPQQPTMPAFPVTVPPPVHQAPPPPPPAPPAVPGAPVRLTKVTLTKAAPSVSLTKQGGTSGALRVNLNWEVRKQFSGWGSKRGRAVAMHNDLDLDLCALFELADGRKGVVQALGNAFGSLHQPPYIHLDGDDRTGAVSSGENLTVNLDRKNDFRRILVFVTIYEGARSFADLHATVTLQPQFGAPVDFSLDECTVPSTVCALALITNQGGDLVVQREARYLVPERGVSPQRTVDHAYGWGMNWTPGRK
;
A
#
# COMPACT_ATOMS: atom_id res chain seq x y z
N MET A 1 -21.34 -9.00 -26.81
CA MET A 1 -20.05 -9.30 -27.48
C MET A 1 -19.44 -10.53 -26.83
N SER A 2 -18.67 -11.34 -27.57
CA SER A 2 -17.93 -12.49 -27.01
C SER A 2 -16.50 -12.10 -26.64
N LYS A 3 -15.87 -12.87 -25.74
CA LYS A 3 -14.45 -12.69 -25.39
C LYS A 3 -13.57 -12.67 -26.65
N GLY A 4 -12.68 -11.68 -26.75
CA GLY A 4 -11.78 -11.46 -27.89
C GLY A 4 -12.37 -10.68 -29.06
N SER A 5 -13.69 -10.49 -29.12
CA SER A 5 -14.32 -9.70 -30.19
C SER A 5 -14.06 -8.19 -30.01
N ASN A 6 -14.06 -7.45 -31.11
CA ASN A 6 -13.88 -6.00 -31.11
C ASN A 6 -14.90 -5.30 -32.01
N VAL A 7 -15.19 -4.04 -31.69
CA VAL A 7 -16.11 -3.17 -32.42
C VAL A 7 -15.52 -1.76 -32.55
N PRO A 8 -15.69 -1.05 -33.68
CA PRO A 8 -15.38 0.37 -33.76
C PRO A 8 -16.17 1.18 -32.74
N VAL A 9 -15.55 2.19 -32.15
CA VAL A 9 -16.22 3.12 -31.22
C VAL A 9 -16.04 4.56 -31.70
N PRO A 10 -17.02 5.45 -31.45
CA PRO A 10 -16.85 6.87 -31.75
C PRO A 10 -15.80 7.49 -30.82
N THR A 11 -15.24 8.63 -31.22
CA THR A 11 -14.36 9.45 -30.38
C THR A 11 -15.12 10.40 -29.45
N THR A 12 -16.45 10.29 -29.39
CA THR A 12 -17.27 11.03 -28.43
C THR A 12 -16.94 10.56 -27.01
N ALA A 13 -17.38 11.32 -26.01
CA ALA A 13 -17.34 10.85 -24.64
C ALA A 13 -18.17 9.56 -24.51
N LEU A 14 -17.57 8.51 -23.98
CA LEU A 14 -18.16 7.21 -23.73
C LEU A 14 -18.32 7.01 -22.23
N ARG A 15 -19.48 6.53 -21.79
CA ARG A 15 -19.68 6.04 -20.43
C ARG A 15 -19.51 4.53 -20.43
N VAL A 16 -18.53 4.07 -19.67
CA VAL A 16 -18.28 2.66 -19.38
C VAL A 16 -18.92 2.33 -18.04
N GLU A 17 -19.68 1.25 -17.97
CA GLU A 17 -20.29 0.77 -16.73
C GLU A 17 -19.84 -0.68 -16.50
N LEU A 18 -19.13 -0.89 -15.40
CA LEU A 18 -19.00 -2.21 -14.79
C LEU A 18 -20.30 -2.48 -14.03
N GLY A 19 -20.97 -3.61 -14.25
CA GLY A 19 -22.19 -3.93 -13.51
C GLY A 19 -22.21 -5.37 -13.01
N TRP A 20 -22.86 -5.57 -11.88
CA TRP A 20 -23.07 -6.87 -11.24
C TRP A 20 -24.31 -6.85 -10.35
N ARG A 21 -24.69 -8.02 -9.85
CA ARG A 21 -25.80 -8.15 -8.89
C ARG A 21 -25.25 -8.30 -7.47
N SER A 22 -25.62 -7.40 -6.56
CA SER A 22 -25.25 -7.48 -5.15
C SER A 22 -26.15 -8.44 -4.37
N GLY A 23 -25.70 -8.85 -3.18
CA GLY A 23 -26.45 -9.74 -2.30
C GLY A 23 -25.63 -10.17 -1.08
N PRO A 24 -26.23 -10.90 -0.14
CA PRO A 24 -25.51 -11.43 1.03
C PRO A 24 -24.32 -12.29 0.61
N GLY A 25 -23.11 -11.92 1.06
CA GLY A 25 -21.87 -12.65 0.75
C GLY A 25 -21.35 -12.47 -0.67
N VAL A 26 -21.93 -11.58 -1.47
CA VAL A 26 -21.38 -11.19 -2.78
C VAL A 26 -20.28 -10.14 -2.56
N PRO A 27 -19.06 -10.37 -3.07
CA PRO A 27 -17.98 -9.38 -3.02
C PRO A 27 -18.35 -8.07 -3.71
N ASP A 28 -17.84 -6.95 -3.20
CA ASP A 28 -17.94 -5.67 -3.89
C ASP A 28 -16.93 -5.63 -5.05
N ALA A 29 -17.18 -4.82 -6.08
CA ALA A 29 -16.30 -4.67 -7.23
C ALA A 29 -16.05 -3.20 -7.55
N ASP A 30 -14.81 -2.85 -7.89
CA ASP A 30 -14.38 -1.49 -8.22
C ASP A 30 -13.82 -1.44 -9.64
N ALA A 31 -14.36 -0.55 -10.46
CA ALA A 31 -13.89 -0.31 -11.81
C ALA A 31 -12.67 0.62 -11.80
N SER A 32 -11.74 0.36 -12.72
CA SER A 32 -10.55 1.17 -12.93
C SER A 32 -10.14 1.21 -14.40
N ALA A 33 -9.31 2.17 -14.76
CA ALA A 33 -8.80 2.38 -16.10
C ALA A 33 -7.30 2.67 -16.12
N LEU A 34 -6.54 2.04 -17.01
CA LEU A 34 -5.10 2.28 -17.20
C LEU A 34 -4.86 2.85 -18.59
N LEU A 35 -4.16 3.98 -18.67
CA LEU A 35 -3.73 4.60 -19.92
C LEU A 35 -2.33 4.12 -20.27
N LEU A 36 -2.17 3.46 -21.42
CA LEU A 36 -0.94 2.75 -21.75
C LEU A 36 -0.20 3.35 -22.95
N LEU A 37 1.11 3.50 -22.76
CA LEU A 37 2.11 3.80 -23.77
C LEU A 37 3.03 2.58 -23.93
N GLY A 38 3.08 1.98 -25.12
CA GLY A 38 3.89 0.78 -25.35
C GLY A 38 3.48 -0.41 -24.47
N GLY A 39 2.19 -0.49 -24.08
CA GLY A 39 1.64 -1.55 -23.24
C GLY A 39 1.82 -1.36 -21.72
N LYS A 40 2.41 -0.23 -21.28
CA LYS A 40 2.61 0.08 -19.85
C LYS A 40 2.12 1.49 -19.51
N VAL A 41 1.80 1.73 -18.24
CA VAL A 41 1.60 3.09 -17.73
C VAL A 41 2.93 3.85 -17.72
N ARG A 42 2.90 5.18 -17.88
CA ARG A 42 4.11 6.00 -17.77
C ARG A 42 4.47 6.28 -16.30
N SER A 43 3.43 6.35 -15.46
CA SER A 43 3.48 6.55 -14.02
C SER A 43 2.11 6.22 -13.43
N ASP A 44 2.00 6.22 -12.10
CA ASP A 44 0.74 6.01 -11.39
C ASP A 44 -0.35 7.03 -11.76
N ALA A 45 0.04 8.20 -12.31
CA ALA A 45 -0.91 9.19 -12.83
C ALA A 45 -1.78 8.67 -14.00
N ASP A 46 -1.30 7.66 -14.73
CA ASP A 46 -2.03 7.02 -15.83
C ASP A 46 -3.00 5.92 -15.35
N PHE A 47 -3.14 5.72 -14.03
CA PHE A 47 -4.10 4.79 -13.42
C PHE A 47 -5.28 5.54 -12.78
N VAL A 48 -6.48 5.39 -13.34
CA VAL A 48 -7.71 6.03 -12.84
C VAL A 48 -8.57 4.99 -12.13
N PHE A 49 -8.98 5.29 -10.91
CA PHE A 49 -9.83 4.44 -10.07
C PHE A 49 -10.48 5.30 -8.98
N TYR A 50 -11.28 4.72 -8.09
CA TYR A 50 -12.06 5.51 -7.11
C TYR A 50 -11.22 6.50 -6.26
N ASN A 51 -9.95 6.18 -5.93
CA ASN A 51 -9.07 7.06 -5.13
C ASN A 51 -8.26 8.07 -5.98
N GLN A 52 -8.19 7.85 -7.29
CA GLN A 52 -7.64 8.78 -8.28
C GLN A 52 -8.67 8.95 -9.40
N PRO A 53 -9.79 9.66 -9.13
CA PRO A 53 -10.98 9.55 -9.97
C PRO A 53 -10.85 10.29 -11.29
N ALA A 54 -9.77 11.02 -11.57
CA ALA A 54 -9.59 11.72 -12.84
C ALA A 54 -8.13 11.67 -13.30
N HIS A 55 -7.94 11.38 -14.58
CA HIS A 55 -6.67 11.57 -15.26
C HIS A 55 -6.41 13.08 -15.48
N SER A 56 -5.15 13.51 -15.39
CA SER A 56 -4.75 14.93 -15.51
C SER A 56 -5.15 15.59 -16.84
N SER A 57 -5.19 14.83 -17.93
CA SER A 57 -5.66 15.31 -19.24
C SER A 57 -7.18 15.55 -19.30
N GLY A 58 -7.92 15.03 -18.32
CA GLY A 58 -9.39 15.01 -18.31
C GLY A 58 -10.01 14.01 -19.28
N ALA A 59 -9.21 13.13 -19.91
CA ALA A 59 -9.68 12.12 -20.86
C ALA A 59 -10.39 10.93 -20.19
N VAL A 60 -10.07 10.62 -18.93
CA VAL A 60 -10.68 9.50 -18.20
C VAL A 60 -11.08 9.98 -16.80
N ARG A 61 -12.29 9.63 -16.36
CA ARG A 61 -12.81 9.96 -15.03
C ARG A 61 -13.65 8.82 -14.48
N HIS A 62 -13.35 8.35 -13.28
CA HIS A 62 -14.21 7.48 -12.48
C HIS A 62 -15.40 8.28 -11.94
N GLU A 63 -16.62 7.78 -12.13
CA GLU A 63 -17.88 8.45 -11.78
C GLU A 63 -18.57 7.84 -10.55
N GLY A 64 -18.00 6.77 -9.98
CA GLY A 64 -18.50 6.15 -8.76
C GLY A 64 -19.59 5.09 -8.96
N LYS A 65 -19.90 4.41 -7.84
CA LYS A 65 -20.89 3.34 -7.77
C LYS A 65 -22.31 3.87 -7.62
N ARG A 66 -23.26 3.12 -8.18
CA ARG A 66 -24.70 3.30 -7.98
C ARG A 66 -25.33 1.95 -7.74
N ASP A 67 -26.17 1.84 -6.71
CA ASP A 67 -27.01 0.66 -6.48
C ASP A 67 -28.45 0.99 -6.86
N ALA A 68 -29.00 0.22 -7.79
CA ALA A 68 -30.39 0.27 -8.19
C ALA A 68 -31.08 -1.07 -7.86
N GLY A 69 -31.43 -1.26 -6.58
CA GLY A 69 -32.25 -2.39 -6.13
C GLY A 69 -31.55 -3.74 -6.26
N GLY A 70 -30.26 -3.79 -5.91
CA GLY A 70 -29.46 -5.01 -5.98
C GLY A 70 -28.71 -5.19 -7.30
N ARG A 71 -28.83 -4.24 -8.23
CA ARG A 71 -27.94 -4.13 -9.40
C ARG A 71 -27.01 -2.95 -9.17
N VAL A 72 -25.74 -3.26 -8.95
CA VAL A 72 -24.71 -2.25 -8.72
C VAL A 72 -23.98 -2.00 -10.03
N THR A 73 -23.69 -0.73 -10.29
CA THR A 73 -22.86 -0.30 -11.41
C THR A 73 -21.77 0.64 -10.93
N ASP A 74 -20.54 0.48 -11.41
CA ASP A 74 -19.43 1.41 -11.23
C ASP A 74 -19.04 2.05 -12.56
N GLY A 75 -19.07 3.39 -12.62
CA GLY A 75 -18.99 4.15 -13.87
C GLY A 75 -17.62 4.74 -14.15
N ILE A 76 -17.19 4.72 -15.41
CA ILE A 76 -16.01 5.44 -15.91
C ILE A 76 -16.40 6.21 -17.17
N LEU A 77 -16.18 7.52 -17.18
CA LEU A 77 -16.23 8.35 -18.37
C LEU A 77 -14.89 8.31 -19.10
N VAL A 78 -14.92 8.07 -20.41
CA VAL A 78 -13.74 8.07 -21.30
C VAL A 78 -14.02 8.97 -22.50
N ASP A 79 -13.28 10.07 -22.63
CA ASP A 79 -13.27 10.96 -23.78
C ASP A 79 -12.05 10.64 -24.66
N LEU A 80 -12.28 9.79 -25.66
CA LEU A 80 -11.24 9.31 -26.58
C LEU A 80 -10.67 10.39 -27.50
N ALA A 81 -11.35 11.53 -27.66
CA ALA A 81 -10.81 12.67 -28.40
C ALA A 81 -9.76 13.46 -27.59
N ARG A 82 -9.79 13.36 -26.26
CA ARG A 82 -8.84 14.01 -25.35
C ARG A 82 -7.65 13.13 -24.97
N VAL A 83 -7.66 11.85 -25.37
CA VAL A 83 -6.54 10.94 -25.16
C VAL A 83 -5.35 11.40 -26.01
N GLU A 84 -4.20 11.59 -25.37
CA GLU A 84 -2.96 12.03 -26.03
C GLU A 84 -2.54 11.05 -27.13
N PRO A 85 -1.95 11.50 -28.25
CA PRO A 85 -1.57 10.62 -29.34
C PRO A 85 -0.60 9.49 -28.98
N SER A 86 0.17 9.66 -27.91
CA SER A 86 1.14 8.68 -27.40
C SER A 86 0.50 7.55 -26.58
N ILE A 87 -0.74 7.72 -26.13
CA ILE A 87 -1.52 6.67 -25.46
C ILE A 87 -2.26 5.87 -26.53
N GLU A 88 -1.93 4.59 -26.63
CA GLU A 88 -2.45 3.72 -27.68
C GLU A 88 -3.59 2.84 -27.17
N THR A 89 -3.65 2.60 -25.86
CA THR A 89 -4.62 1.71 -25.23
C THR A 89 -5.12 2.29 -23.90
N VAL A 90 -6.42 2.15 -23.64
CA VAL A 90 -7.04 2.39 -22.33
C VAL A 90 -7.65 1.07 -21.87
N VAL A 91 -7.03 0.43 -20.90
CA VAL A 91 -7.50 -0.84 -20.31
C VAL A 91 -8.57 -0.55 -19.27
N LEU A 92 -9.62 -1.37 -19.24
CA LEU A 92 -10.72 -1.30 -18.27
C LEU A 92 -10.70 -2.55 -17.42
N ALA A 93 -10.35 -2.36 -16.15
CA ALA A 93 -10.16 -3.42 -15.18
C ALA A 93 -11.15 -3.29 -14.01
N ALA A 94 -11.34 -4.38 -13.29
CA ALA A 94 -12.08 -4.43 -12.06
C ALA A 94 -11.28 -5.17 -10.98
N SER A 95 -11.39 -4.75 -9.73
CA SER A 95 -10.89 -5.49 -8.56
C SER A 95 -12.06 -5.81 -7.63
N SER A 96 -12.04 -6.97 -7.00
CA SER A 96 -13.06 -7.36 -6.02
C SER A 96 -12.57 -7.17 -4.59
N ASP A 97 -13.46 -6.72 -3.71
CA ASP A 97 -13.23 -6.61 -2.27
C ASP A 97 -14.17 -7.58 -1.52
N GLY A 98 -13.61 -8.34 -0.57
CA GLY A 98 -14.35 -9.33 0.22
C GLY A 98 -14.56 -10.71 -0.43
N GLY A 99 -13.89 -11.02 -1.56
CA GLY A 99 -13.91 -12.36 -2.18
C GLY A 99 -13.50 -12.36 -3.66
N SER A 100 -13.73 -13.46 -4.38
CA SER A 100 -13.35 -13.60 -5.80
C SER A 100 -14.49 -13.25 -6.76
N PHE A 101 -14.16 -12.88 -8.00
CA PHE A 101 -15.15 -12.59 -9.02
C PHE A 101 -16.03 -13.79 -9.41
N GLY A 102 -15.63 -15.03 -9.11
CA GLY A 102 -16.50 -16.20 -9.26
C GLY A 102 -17.71 -16.21 -8.32
N GLN A 103 -17.70 -15.36 -7.29
CA GLN A 103 -18.84 -15.16 -6.38
C GLN A 103 -19.70 -13.95 -6.78
N VAL A 104 -19.33 -13.22 -7.84
CA VAL A 104 -20.00 -12.00 -8.30
C VAL A 104 -20.93 -12.33 -9.47
N PRO A 105 -22.24 -12.45 -9.25
CA PRO A 105 -23.19 -12.80 -10.30
C PRO A 105 -23.44 -11.65 -11.27
N ASP A 106 -23.79 -12.01 -12.50
CA ASP A 106 -24.14 -11.07 -13.58
C ASP A 106 -23.07 -10.00 -13.85
N LEU A 107 -21.77 -10.34 -13.74
CA LEU A 107 -20.68 -9.42 -14.01
C LEU A 107 -20.63 -9.05 -15.51
N TYR A 108 -20.66 -7.76 -15.83
CA TYR A 108 -20.55 -7.27 -17.20
C TYR A 108 -19.79 -5.95 -17.29
N ILE A 109 -19.30 -5.64 -18.50
CA ILE A 109 -18.90 -4.30 -18.88
C ILE A 109 -19.75 -3.81 -20.06
N GLU A 110 -20.24 -2.59 -19.98
CA GLU A 110 -21.06 -1.97 -21.00
C GLU A 110 -20.50 -0.58 -21.36
N VAL A 111 -20.41 -0.29 -22.65
CA VAL A 111 -19.96 0.99 -23.18
C VAL A 111 -21.14 1.66 -23.87
N ARG A 112 -21.44 2.88 -23.44
CA ARG A 112 -22.51 3.73 -23.97
C ARG A 112 -21.95 5.02 -24.50
N ASP A 113 -22.57 5.56 -25.54
CA ASP A 113 -22.36 6.96 -25.90
C ASP A 113 -22.87 7.85 -24.76
N ALA A 114 -22.03 8.75 -24.24
CA ALA A 114 -22.39 9.54 -23.06
C ALA A 114 -23.44 10.62 -23.34
N ALA A 115 -23.59 11.06 -24.60
CA ALA A 115 -24.57 12.06 -24.98
C ALA A 115 -25.93 11.43 -25.34
N GLN A 116 -25.92 10.31 -26.05
CA GLN A 116 -27.12 9.66 -26.57
C GLN A 116 -27.62 8.50 -25.69
N GLY A 117 -26.77 7.97 -24.80
CA GLY A 117 -27.06 6.81 -23.95
C GLY A 117 -27.12 5.47 -24.70
N ALA A 118 -26.88 5.47 -26.02
CA ALA A 118 -26.93 4.28 -26.86
C ALA A 118 -25.80 3.30 -26.49
N VAL A 119 -26.12 2.01 -26.37
CA VAL A 119 -25.13 0.97 -26.10
C VAL A 119 -24.29 0.74 -27.36
N VAL A 120 -22.99 0.97 -27.25
CA VAL A 120 -21.99 0.77 -28.31
C VAL A 120 -21.39 -0.64 -28.21
N ALA A 121 -21.12 -1.10 -26.99
CA ALA A 121 -20.57 -2.42 -26.73
C ALA A 121 -21.10 -2.95 -25.40
N ARG A 122 -21.27 -4.27 -25.31
CA ARG A 122 -21.56 -4.97 -24.05
C ARG A 122 -20.86 -6.31 -24.04
N PHE A 123 -20.19 -6.64 -22.94
CA PHE A 123 -19.58 -7.93 -22.71
C PHE A 123 -19.99 -8.45 -21.33
N ASP A 124 -20.70 -9.58 -21.32
CA ASP A 124 -21.08 -10.29 -20.11
C ASP A 124 -19.98 -11.32 -19.78
N SER A 125 -19.40 -11.21 -18.59
CA SER A 125 -18.31 -12.08 -18.14
C SER A 125 -18.86 -13.31 -17.46
N THR A 126 -18.68 -14.48 -18.07
CA THR A 126 -19.09 -15.78 -17.50
C THR A 126 -17.90 -16.63 -17.05
N GLY A 127 -16.67 -16.09 -17.13
CA GLY A 127 -15.43 -16.85 -17.00
C GLY A 127 -14.63 -16.59 -15.73
N ALA A 128 -15.15 -15.80 -14.79
CA ALA A 128 -14.47 -15.53 -13.53
C ALA A 128 -14.61 -16.71 -12.56
N THR A 129 -13.53 -17.05 -11.88
CA THR A 129 -13.42 -18.16 -10.93
C THR A 129 -12.81 -17.69 -9.61
N VAL A 130 -11.53 -17.92 -9.39
CA VAL A 130 -10.80 -17.58 -8.17
C VAL A 130 -10.16 -16.20 -8.21
N GLU A 131 -10.24 -15.50 -9.34
CA GLU A 131 -9.54 -14.24 -9.57
C GLU A 131 -10.16 -13.08 -8.79
N THR A 132 -9.31 -12.18 -8.28
CA THR A 132 -9.71 -10.97 -7.52
C THR A 132 -9.42 -9.67 -8.27
N ALA A 133 -8.80 -9.77 -9.44
CA ALA A 133 -8.77 -8.69 -10.44
C ALA A 133 -9.09 -9.23 -11.83
N PHE A 134 -9.64 -8.39 -12.69
CA PHE A 134 -10.18 -8.80 -13.97
C PHE A 134 -10.11 -7.68 -15.00
N VAL A 135 -9.49 -7.92 -16.16
CA VAL A 135 -9.56 -7.02 -17.31
C VAL A 135 -10.78 -7.40 -18.14
N LEU A 136 -11.81 -6.55 -18.14
CA LEU A 136 -13.05 -6.83 -18.86
C LEU A 136 -13.00 -6.35 -20.31
N GLY A 137 -12.31 -5.24 -20.58
CA GLY A 137 -12.19 -4.69 -21.92
C GLY A 137 -11.08 -3.68 -22.05
N GLU A 138 -10.87 -3.22 -23.28
CA GLU A 138 -9.91 -2.17 -23.58
C GLU A 138 -10.39 -1.34 -24.78
N PHE A 139 -10.11 -0.04 -24.75
CA PHE A 139 -10.09 0.77 -25.94
C PHE A 139 -8.68 0.75 -26.52
N TYR A 140 -8.54 0.50 -27.82
CA TYR A 140 -7.24 0.51 -28.47
C TYR A 140 -7.33 1.22 -29.82
N ARG A 141 -6.25 1.91 -30.18
CA ARG A 141 -6.15 2.65 -31.43
C ARG A 141 -5.50 1.78 -32.50
N ARG A 142 -6.15 1.68 -33.66
CA ARG A 142 -5.59 0.99 -34.84
C ARG A 142 -5.87 1.80 -36.09
N GLN A 143 -4.81 2.14 -36.83
CA GLN A 143 -4.89 2.95 -38.06
C GLN A 143 -5.65 4.27 -37.85
N GLY A 144 -5.40 4.94 -36.72
CA GLY A 144 -6.02 6.23 -36.39
C GLY A 144 -7.41 6.15 -35.77
N ALA A 145 -8.12 5.02 -35.87
CA ALA A 145 -9.45 4.81 -35.30
C ALA A 145 -9.41 4.06 -33.96
N TRP A 146 -10.34 4.39 -33.06
CA TRP A 146 -10.53 3.68 -31.80
C TRP A 146 -11.47 2.49 -31.96
N LYS A 147 -11.16 1.41 -31.24
CA LYS A 147 -11.99 0.21 -31.14
C LYS A 147 -12.07 -0.22 -29.69
N PHE A 148 -13.19 -0.83 -29.32
CA PHE A 148 -13.34 -1.52 -28.04
C PHE A 148 -13.16 -3.03 -28.26
N ARG A 149 -12.39 -3.70 -27.40
CA ARG A 149 -12.21 -5.16 -27.38
C ARG A 149 -12.72 -5.72 -26.06
N ALA A 150 -13.50 -6.79 -26.13
CA ALA A 150 -13.83 -7.59 -24.96
C ALA A 150 -12.63 -8.49 -24.61
N VAL A 151 -12.10 -8.41 -23.39
CA VAL A 151 -10.87 -9.12 -22.99
C VAL A 151 -11.19 -10.31 -22.09
N GLY A 152 -11.86 -10.08 -20.96
CA GLY A 152 -12.24 -11.13 -20.01
C GLY A 152 -11.07 -11.96 -19.47
N GLN A 153 -9.98 -11.30 -19.06
CA GLN A 153 -8.79 -11.94 -18.48
C GLN A 153 -8.77 -11.73 -16.97
N GLY A 154 -8.71 -12.82 -16.21
CA GLY A 154 -8.61 -12.77 -14.76
C GLY A 154 -7.18 -12.84 -14.25
N TYR A 155 -6.98 -12.30 -13.06
CA TYR A 155 -5.72 -12.27 -12.32
C TYR A 155 -5.91 -12.93 -10.95
N GLY A 156 -5.35 -14.13 -10.78
CA GLY A 156 -5.34 -14.85 -9.50
C GLY A 156 -4.45 -14.20 -8.45
N SER A 157 -3.41 -13.49 -8.89
CA SER A 157 -2.57 -12.60 -8.06
C SER A 157 -3.25 -11.26 -7.72
N GLY A 158 -4.51 -11.08 -8.12
CA GLY A 158 -5.28 -9.88 -7.84
C GLY A 158 -4.75 -8.63 -8.54
N LEU A 159 -5.10 -7.48 -7.97
CA LEU A 159 -4.79 -6.18 -8.57
C LEU A 159 -3.29 -5.93 -8.66
N GLU A 160 -2.49 -6.51 -7.76
CA GLU A 160 -1.02 -6.43 -7.77
C GLU A 160 -0.41 -7.06 -9.02
N GLY A 161 -0.83 -8.27 -9.38
CA GLY A 161 -0.36 -8.91 -10.61
C GLY A 161 -0.79 -8.15 -11.86
N LEU A 162 -2.02 -7.63 -11.85
CA LEU A 162 -2.52 -6.77 -12.93
C LEU A 162 -1.68 -5.50 -13.05
N ALA A 163 -1.43 -4.83 -11.93
CA ALA A 163 -0.66 -3.59 -11.86
C ALA A 163 0.78 -3.81 -12.36
N THR A 164 1.42 -4.90 -11.93
CA THR A 164 2.78 -5.29 -12.34
C THR A 164 2.86 -5.53 -13.85
N ASP A 165 1.89 -6.25 -14.43
CA ASP A 165 1.83 -6.52 -15.88
C ASP A 165 1.79 -5.22 -16.69
N PHE A 166 1.10 -4.20 -16.20
CA PHE A 166 1.01 -2.88 -16.83
C PHE A 166 2.11 -1.90 -16.40
N GLY A 167 3.12 -2.36 -15.67
CA GLY A 167 4.30 -1.57 -15.34
C GLY A 167 4.16 -0.65 -14.13
N ILE A 168 3.16 -0.87 -13.28
CA ILE A 168 3.06 -0.25 -11.97
C ILE A 168 3.96 -1.05 -11.02
N THR A 169 4.96 -0.41 -10.42
CA THR A 169 5.80 -1.05 -9.40
C THR A 169 5.04 -1.04 -8.08
N VAL A 170 4.65 -2.21 -7.59
CA VAL A 170 4.18 -2.37 -6.22
C VAL A 170 5.41 -2.60 -5.36
N ASP A 171 5.79 -1.62 -4.55
CA ASP A 171 6.87 -1.81 -3.58
C ASP A 171 6.40 -2.80 -2.50
N GLU A 172 6.86 -4.06 -2.61
CA GLU A 172 6.78 -5.02 -1.51
C GLU A 172 7.74 -4.59 -0.39
N PRO A 173 7.30 -4.49 0.87
CA PRO A 173 8.24 -4.66 1.97
C PRO A 173 8.77 -6.10 1.91
N GLN A 174 10.08 -6.25 1.70
CA GLN A 174 10.78 -7.52 1.84
C GLN A 174 10.37 -8.19 3.16
N HIS A 175 9.59 -9.26 3.09
CA HIS A 175 9.53 -10.23 4.17
C HIS A 175 10.94 -10.82 4.31
N THR A 176 11.74 -10.29 5.23
CA THR A 176 12.81 -11.08 5.82
C THR A 176 12.13 -12.26 6.51
N ALA A 177 12.34 -13.46 5.96
CA ALA A 177 12.07 -14.68 6.69
C ALA A 177 12.72 -14.57 8.06
N ALA A 178 11.95 -14.82 9.12
CA ALA A 178 12.48 -14.88 10.47
C ALA A 178 13.70 -15.82 10.51
N PRO A 179 14.74 -15.52 11.30
CA PRO A 179 15.90 -16.39 11.43
C PRO A 179 15.44 -17.75 11.95
N VAL A 180 15.71 -18.80 11.16
CA VAL A 180 15.59 -20.18 11.61
C VAL A 180 16.53 -20.35 12.81
N PRO A 181 16.07 -20.91 13.95
CA PRO A 181 16.96 -21.17 15.08
C PRO A 181 18.11 -22.07 14.64
N PRO A 182 19.33 -21.88 15.17
CA PRO A 182 20.48 -22.66 14.76
C PRO A 182 20.22 -24.14 15.04
N ALA A 183 20.43 -24.98 14.01
CA ALA A 183 20.44 -26.42 14.16
C ALA A 183 21.53 -26.83 15.19
N PRO A 184 21.27 -27.84 16.05
CA PRO A 184 22.30 -28.37 16.93
C PRO A 184 23.47 -28.91 16.11
N ALA A 185 24.68 -28.72 16.63
CA ALA A 185 25.94 -29.10 15.98
C ALA A 185 25.95 -30.60 15.57
N PRO A 186 26.62 -30.94 14.45
CA PRO A 186 26.71 -32.31 14.00
C PRO A 186 27.49 -33.17 14.99
N VAL A 187 26.84 -34.19 15.55
CA VAL A 187 27.52 -35.33 16.15
C VAL A 187 28.20 -36.12 15.05
N THR A 188 29.52 -36.28 15.15
CA THR A 188 30.33 -37.13 14.28
C THR A 188 29.85 -38.57 14.37
N PRO A 189 29.56 -39.25 13.24
CA PRO A 189 29.30 -40.68 13.27
C PRO A 189 30.60 -41.45 13.52
N THR A 190 30.59 -42.27 14.57
CA THR A 190 31.61 -43.28 14.85
C THR A 190 31.72 -44.26 13.68
N PRO A 191 32.93 -44.64 13.23
CA PRO A 191 33.08 -45.60 12.14
C PRO A 191 32.64 -47.01 12.60
N PRO A 192 31.97 -47.79 11.73
CA PRO A 192 31.64 -49.18 12.03
C PRO A 192 32.91 -50.06 12.06
N PRO A 193 32.93 -51.13 12.88
CA PRO A 193 34.06 -52.04 12.94
C PRO A 193 34.24 -52.81 11.62
N GLN A 194 35.50 -52.93 11.19
CA GLN A 194 35.90 -53.72 10.02
C GLN A 194 35.60 -55.21 10.27
N GLN A 195 34.78 -55.82 9.41
CA GLN A 195 34.68 -57.27 9.29
C GLN A 195 35.78 -57.80 8.33
N PRO A 196 36.42 -58.93 8.65
CA PRO A 196 37.47 -59.52 7.83
C PRO A 196 36.93 -60.07 6.50
N THR A 197 37.74 -59.91 5.47
CA THR A 197 37.50 -60.37 4.10
C THR A 197 37.59 -61.90 3.98
N MET A 198 36.65 -62.50 3.26
CA MET A 198 36.78 -63.87 2.71
C MET A 198 36.88 -63.81 1.18
N PRO A 199 37.62 -64.73 0.55
CA PRO A 199 37.95 -64.68 -0.87
C PRO A 199 36.77 -65.05 -1.78
N ALA A 200 36.79 -64.45 -2.97
CA ALA A 200 35.79 -64.54 -4.02
C ALA A 200 35.69 -65.92 -4.69
N PHE A 201 34.46 -66.33 -4.98
CA PHE A 201 34.14 -67.33 -6.01
C PHE A 201 33.44 -66.62 -7.19
N PRO A 202 33.69 -67.02 -8.45
CA PRO A 202 33.07 -66.39 -9.60
C PRO A 202 31.66 -66.97 -9.81
N VAL A 203 30.65 -66.12 -9.90
CA VAL A 203 29.33 -66.53 -10.36
C VAL A 203 28.86 -65.62 -11.50
N THR A 204 28.33 -66.29 -12.51
CA THR A 204 27.98 -65.89 -13.85
C THR A 204 26.75 -64.97 -13.94
N VAL A 205 26.75 -64.11 -14.96
CA VAL A 205 25.68 -63.16 -15.30
C VAL A 205 24.52 -63.87 -16.04
N PRO A 206 23.24 -63.64 -15.66
CA PRO A 206 22.09 -63.84 -16.54
C PRO A 206 21.52 -62.51 -17.09
N PRO A 207 20.77 -62.54 -18.22
CA PRO A 207 20.37 -61.36 -19.00
C PRO A 207 19.16 -60.59 -18.41
N PRO A 208 18.89 -59.36 -18.90
CA PRO A 208 17.94 -58.44 -18.27
C PRO A 208 16.47 -58.79 -18.57
N VAL A 209 15.63 -58.72 -17.54
CA VAL A 209 14.17 -58.65 -17.67
C VAL A 209 13.71 -57.20 -17.55
N HIS A 210 12.95 -56.71 -18.53
CA HIS A 210 12.32 -55.40 -18.52
C HIS A 210 11.31 -55.29 -17.36
N GLN A 211 11.57 -54.41 -16.39
CA GLN A 211 10.60 -54.02 -15.36
C GLN A 211 9.94 -52.69 -15.76
N ALA A 212 8.61 -52.64 -15.71
CA ALA A 212 7.81 -51.44 -15.87
C ALA A 212 7.98 -50.51 -14.63
N PRO A 213 7.85 -49.17 -14.79
CA PRO A 213 8.04 -48.24 -13.68
C PRO A 213 6.88 -48.33 -12.67
N PRO A 214 7.15 -48.19 -11.36
CA PRO A 214 6.10 -48.16 -10.33
C PRO A 214 5.29 -46.86 -10.38
N PRO A 215 4.01 -46.88 -9.97
CA PRO A 215 3.17 -45.68 -9.90
C PRO A 215 3.66 -44.71 -8.80
N PRO A 216 3.43 -43.39 -8.97
CA PRO A 216 3.86 -42.39 -7.99
C PRO A 216 3.07 -42.53 -6.67
N PRO A 217 3.69 -42.19 -5.53
CA PRO A 217 3.01 -42.24 -4.23
C PRO A 217 1.90 -41.18 -4.12
N PRO A 218 0.87 -41.42 -3.28
CA PRO A 218 -0.22 -40.47 -3.07
C PRO A 218 0.28 -39.20 -2.36
N ALA A 219 -0.25 -38.05 -2.80
CA ALA A 219 0.10 -36.74 -2.27
C ALA A 219 -0.31 -36.59 -0.78
N PRO A 220 0.50 -35.91 0.05
CA PRO A 220 0.17 -35.66 1.45
C PRO A 220 -1.08 -34.75 1.59
N PRO A 221 -1.84 -34.88 2.69
CA PRO A 221 -3.03 -34.06 2.92
C PRO A 221 -2.68 -32.57 3.02
N ALA A 222 -3.54 -31.72 2.45
CA ALA A 222 -3.38 -30.29 2.40
C ALA A 222 -3.26 -29.67 3.80
N VAL A 223 -2.23 -28.84 3.97
CA VAL A 223 -2.00 -28.01 5.15
C VAL A 223 -3.13 -26.95 5.24
N PRO A 224 -3.67 -26.64 6.43
CA PRO A 224 -4.65 -25.55 6.58
C PRO A 224 -4.10 -24.23 6.03
N GLY A 225 -4.96 -23.49 5.31
CA GLY A 225 -4.60 -22.27 4.59
C GLY A 225 -3.94 -21.20 5.46
N ALA A 226 -2.95 -20.53 4.88
CA ALA A 226 -2.29 -19.36 5.44
C ALA A 226 -3.28 -18.21 5.70
N PRO A 227 -3.04 -17.34 6.70
CA PRO A 227 -3.97 -16.29 7.10
C PRO A 227 -4.16 -15.22 6.02
N VAL A 228 -5.39 -14.68 5.98
CA VAL A 228 -5.89 -13.62 5.10
C VAL A 228 -4.98 -12.39 5.14
N ARG A 229 -4.50 -11.94 3.97
CA ARG A 229 -3.68 -10.72 3.83
C ARG A 229 -4.57 -9.51 3.59
N LEU A 230 -4.43 -8.51 4.44
CA LEU A 230 -5.24 -7.29 4.47
C LEU A 230 -4.57 -6.24 3.57
N THR A 231 -5.30 -5.72 2.57
CA THR A 231 -4.81 -4.77 1.57
C THR A 231 -4.49 -3.41 2.19
N LYS A 232 -3.27 -2.92 1.99
CA LYS A 232 -2.75 -1.62 2.44
C LYS A 232 -3.64 -0.45 2.00
N VAL A 233 -3.87 0.52 2.89
CA VAL A 233 -4.65 1.75 2.66
C VAL A 233 -3.74 2.96 2.58
N THR A 234 -3.75 3.69 1.46
CA THR A 234 -2.94 4.91 1.30
C THR A 234 -3.79 6.17 1.45
N LEU A 235 -3.44 7.02 2.42
CA LEU A 235 -4.09 8.32 2.66
C LEU A 235 -3.48 9.40 1.76
N THR A 236 -4.34 10.28 1.24
CA THR A 236 -3.93 11.40 0.38
C THR A 236 -4.54 12.71 0.88
N LYS A 237 -4.21 13.85 0.26
CA LYS A 237 -4.94 15.11 0.54
C LYS A 237 -6.44 15.00 0.22
N ALA A 238 -6.81 14.22 -0.79
CA ALA A 238 -8.19 14.04 -1.22
C ALA A 238 -8.96 13.03 -0.35
N ALA A 239 -8.26 12.02 0.17
CA ALA A 239 -8.78 11.02 1.11
C ALA A 239 -7.89 10.98 2.36
N PRO A 240 -7.99 11.97 3.26
CA PRO A 240 -7.05 12.13 4.36
C PRO A 240 -7.39 11.26 5.56
N SER A 241 -8.44 10.43 5.54
CA SER A 241 -8.87 9.73 6.74
C SER A 241 -9.32 8.30 6.51
N VAL A 242 -9.03 7.41 7.47
CA VAL A 242 -9.55 6.04 7.50
C VAL A 242 -9.88 5.62 8.93
N SER A 243 -10.92 4.80 9.09
CA SER A 243 -11.22 4.11 10.35
C SER A 243 -10.40 2.83 10.43
N LEU A 244 -9.53 2.72 11.44
CA LEU A 244 -8.80 1.48 11.76
C LEU A 244 -9.76 0.35 12.15
N THR A 245 -10.93 0.69 12.69
CA THR A 245 -11.99 -0.29 12.99
C THR A 245 -12.48 -0.99 11.75
N LYS A 246 -12.73 -0.23 10.68
CA LYS A 246 -13.13 -0.80 9.38
C LYS A 246 -12.02 -1.62 8.73
N GLN A 247 -10.77 -1.33 9.08
CA GLN A 247 -9.59 -2.06 8.58
C GLN A 247 -9.21 -3.27 9.44
N GLY A 248 -9.95 -3.58 10.51
CA GLY A 248 -9.67 -4.71 11.41
C GLY A 248 -8.57 -4.47 12.45
N GLY A 249 -8.03 -3.25 12.54
CA GLY A 249 -6.94 -2.87 13.45
C GLY A 249 -7.42 -2.21 14.73
N THR A 250 -8.03 -3.00 15.64
CA THR A 250 -8.55 -2.45 16.90
C THR A 250 -8.09 -3.15 18.17
N SER A 251 -7.08 -4.01 18.05
CA SER A 251 -6.46 -4.74 19.15
C SER A 251 -4.98 -5.01 18.82
N GLY A 252 -4.19 -5.36 19.83
CA GLY A 252 -2.75 -5.56 19.70
C GLY A 252 -1.98 -4.25 19.51
N ALA A 253 -0.79 -4.34 18.92
CA ALA A 253 0.07 -3.20 18.68
C ALA A 253 -0.27 -2.44 17.39
N LEU A 254 -0.17 -1.13 17.38
CA LEU A 254 -0.09 -0.28 16.19
C LEU A 254 1.31 0.32 16.12
N ARG A 255 2.09 -0.08 15.11
CA ARG A 255 3.42 0.45 14.88
C ARG A 255 3.34 1.59 13.88
N VAL A 256 3.75 2.79 14.30
CA VAL A 256 3.93 3.95 13.45
C VAL A 256 5.41 4.05 13.11
N ASN A 257 5.71 4.02 11.83
CA ASN A 257 7.05 4.08 11.28
C ASN A 257 7.19 5.32 10.40
N LEU A 258 8.35 5.96 10.50
CA LEU A 258 8.78 7.01 9.58
C LEU A 258 10.01 6.50 8.82
N ASN A 259 9.92 6.47 7.49
CA ASN A 259 11.05 6.22 6.60
C ASN A 259 11.29 7.44 5.72
N TRP A 260 12.55 7.84 5.52
CA TRP A 260 12.88 9.07 4.81
C TRP A 260 14.14 9.01 3.96
N GLU A 261 14.17 9.86 2.94
CA GLU A 261 15.24 10.01 1.98
C GLU A 261 15.48 11.50 1.69
N VAL A 262 16.75 11.92 1.54
CA VAL A 262 17.08 13.29 1.12
C VAL A 262 17.46 13.29 -0.36
N ARG A 263 16.84 14.16 -1.17
CA ARG A 263 17.21 14.29 -2.59
C ARG A 263 18.64 14.84 -2.73
N LYS A 264 19.50 14.14 -3.48
CA LYS A 264 20.82 14.66 -3.88
C LYS A 264 20.65 15.81 -4.86
N GLN A 265 20.99 17.03 -4.48
CA GLN A 265 21.31 18.07 -5.46
C GLN A 265 22.61 17.68 -6.17
N PHE A 266 22.54 17.46 -7.49
CA PHE A 266 23.72 17.29 -8.33
C PHE A 266 24.66 18.49 -8.14
N SER A 267 25.89 18.24 -7.67
CA SER A 267 26.94 19.25 -7.72
C SER A 267 27.40 19.40 -9.17
N GLY A 268 26.80 20.37 -9.87
CA GLY A 268 27.23 20.79 -11.18
C GLY A 268 28.68 21.29 -11.16
N TRP A 269 29.41 20.95 -12.22
CA TRP A 269 30.80 21.30 -12.50
C TRP A 269 31.02 22.83 -12.43
N GLY A 270 31.42 23.35 -11.28
CA GLY A 270 31.80 24.76 -11.16
C GLY A 270 31.80 25.32 -9.74
N SER A 271 32.83 25.06 -8.94
CA SER A 271 33.27 25.99 -7.89
C SER A 271 34.63 25.60 -7.29
N LYS A 272 35.71 25.97 -7.98
CA LYS A 272 36.95 26.33 -7.28
C LYS A 272 36.71 27.65 -6.55
N ARG A 273 36.28 27.59 -5.28
CA ARG A 273 36.67 28.49 -4.18
C ARG A 273 35.82 28.22 -2.93
N GLY A 274 36.45 27.52 -1.98
CA GLY A 274 36.31 27.71 -0.54
C GLY A 274 34.92 27.97 0.03
N ARG A 275 34.22 26.89 0.38
CA ARG A 275 33.46 26.76 1.62
C ARG A 275 33.25 25.28 1.88
N ALA A 276 33.51 24.84 3.12
CA ALA A 276 33.32 23.45 3.52
C ALA A 276 31.91 23.00 3.15
N VAL A 277 31.82 22.07 2.20
CA VAL A 277 30.59 21.38 1.82
C VAL A 277 30.30 20.45 3.00
N ALA A 278 29.20 20.70 3.72
CA ALA A 278 28.74 19.80 4.76
C ALA A 278 28.53 18.42 4.14
N MET A 279 29.23 17.43 4.68
CA MET A 279 29.07 16.03 4.28
C MET A 279 27.70 15.50 4.74
N HIS A 280 27.17 14.57 3.97
CA HIS A 280 25.84 13.98 3.99
C HIS A 280 25.41 13.20 5.26
N ASN A 281 25.76 13.58 6.50
CA ASN A 281 25.58 12.70 7.67
C ASN A 281 24.72 13.19 8.85
N ASP A 282 24.17 14.40 8.87
CA ASP A 282 23.69 14.95 10.16
C ASP A 282 22.17 15.19 10.27
N LEU A 283 21.32 14.68 9.36
CA LEU A 283 19.86 14.86 9.51
C LEU A 283 19.31 13.93 10.60
N ASP A 284 19.05 14.49 11.78
CA ASP A 284 18.44 13.81 12.93
C ASP A 284 16.95 14.18 13.01
N LEU A 285 16.07 13.21 12.72
CA LEU A 285 14.62 13.37 12.80
C LEU A 285 14.09 12.62 14.02
N ASP A 286 13.35 13.33 14.87
CA ASP A 286 12.73 12.75 16.07
C ASP A 286 11.22 12.53 15.83
N LEU A 287 10.77 11.28 15.88
CA LEU A 287 9.37 10.90 15.93
C LEU A 287 8.82 11.11 17.34
N CYS A 288 7.70 11.82 17.42
CA CYS A 288 7.06 12.20 18.67
C CYS A 288 5.55 11.95 18.62
N ALA A 289 4.90 11.83 19.78
CA ALA A 289 3.44 11.85 19.87
C ALA A 289 2.93 12.69 21.04
N LEU A 290 1.97 13.57 20.78
CA LEU A 290 1.12 14.12 21.83
C LEU A 290 -0.03 13.14 22.09
N PHE A 291 -0.36 12.90 23.34
CA PHE A 291 -1.51 12.07 23.71
C PHE A 291 -2.47 12.81 24.63
N GLU A 292 -3.75 12.49 24.52
CA GLU A 292 -4.80 12.84 25.47
C GLU A 292 -5.61 11.57 25.76
N LEU A 293 -5.65 11.19 27.03
CA LEU A 293 -6.42 10.05 27.50
C LEU A 293 -7.88 10.46 27.74
N ALA A 294 -8.78 9.48 27.79
CA ALA A 294 -10.21 9.66 28.02
C ALA A 294 -10.51 10.31 29.38
N ASP A 295 -9.63 10.15 30.37
CA ASP A 295 -9.71 10.80 31.68
C ASP A 295 -9.15 12.24 31.71
N GLY A 296 -8.70 12.76 30.57
CA GLY A 296 -8.20 14.13 30.41
C GLY A 296 -6.70 14.29 30.68
N ARG A 297 -5.97 13.24 31.11
CA ARG A 297 -4.51 13.31 31.22
C ARG A 297 -3.88 13.49 29.84
N LYS A 298 -2.90 14.38 29.76
CA LYS A 298 -2.18 14.72 28.54
C LYS A 298 -0.68 14.63 28.76
N GLY A 299 0.05 14.39 27.68
CA GLY A 299 1.50 14.41 27.71
C GLY A 299 2.09 14.22 26.31
N VAL A 300 3.40 13.99 26.30
CA VAL A 300 4.19 13.74 25.10
C VAL A 300 5.00 12.46 25.27
N VAL A 301 5.12 11.68 24.19
CA VAL A 301 6.13 10.64 24.02
C VAL A 301 7.16 11.17 23.01
N GLN A 302 8.43 11.22 23.41
CA GLN A 302 9.54 11.74 22.61
C GLN A 302 10.89 11.36 23.23
N ALA A 303 11.96 11.35 22.44
CA ALA A 303 13.33 11.16 22.94
C ALA A 303 13.78 12.35 23.81
N LEU A 304 13.43 13.58 23.45
CA LEU A 304 13.79 14.78 24.19
C LEU A 304 13.25 14.77 25.63
N GLY A 305 14.14 14.81 26.62
CA GLY A 305 13.76 14.72 28.03
C GLY A 305 13.45 13.30 28.51
N ASN A 306 13.86 12.26 27.77
CA ASN A 306 13.71 10.85 28.10
C ASN A 306 12.26 10.39 28.32
N ALA A 307 11.32 10.97 27.56
CA ALA A 307 9.89 10.68 27.67
C ALA A 307 9.47 9.54 26.71
N PHE A 308 10.10 8.37 26.81
CA PHE A 308 9.88 7.26 25.86
C PHE A 308 8.52 6.54 26.01
N GLY A 309 7.79 6.78 27.10
CA GLY A 309 6.48 6.19 27.33
C GLY A 309 6.54 4.71 27.76
N SER A 310 5.41 4.00 27.64
CA SER A 310 5.27 2.59 28.01
C SER A 310 4.03 1.98 27.33
N LEU A 311 4.06 0.70 26.98
CA LEU A 311 2.91 -0.05 26.46
C LEU A 311 2.03 -0.69 27.55
N HIS A 312 2.54 -0.80 28.78
CA HIS A 312 1.87 -1.56 29.87
C HIS A 312 1.23 -0.65 30.93
N GLN A 313 1.67 0.60 31.00
CA GLN A 313 1.10 1.64 31.85
C GLN A 313 0.85 2.90 31.00
N PRO A 314 -0.01 3.84 31.45
CA PRO A 314 -0.20 5.09 30.74
C PRO A 314 1.17 5.73 30.39
N PRO A 315 1.38 6.17 29.14
CA PRO A 315 0.37 6.50 28.14
C PRO A 315 -0.07 5.38 27.19
N TYR A 316 0.39 4.13 27.36
CA TYR A 316 0.14 3.03 26.41
C TYR A 316 0.70 3.29 25.00
N ILE A 317 1.70 4.18 24.92
CA ILE A 317 2.45 4.55 23.73
C ILE A 317 3.93 4.46 24.11
N HIS A 318 4.76 3.88 23.25
CA HIS A 318 6.19 3.71 23.47
C HIS A 318 6.99 4.07 22.22
N LEU A 319 8.06 4.85 22.39
CA LEU A 319 9.06 5.14 21.36
C LEU A 319 10.26 4.21 21.57
N ASP A 320 10.64 3.46 20.53
CA ASP A 320 11.65 2.39 20.63
C ASP A 320 13.10 2.87 20.71
N GLY A 321 13.38 4.12 20.32
CA GLY A 321 14.71 4.72 20.40
C GLY A 321 14.79 6.12 19.81
N ASP A 322 16.02 6.53 19.51
CA ASP A 322 16.42 7.80 18.90
C ASP A 322 17.42 7.44 17.78
N ASP A 323 16.93 7.23 16.55
CA ASP A 323 17.77 6.85 15.39
C ASP A 323 18.37 8.08 14.73
N ARG A 324 19.46 8.54 15.33
CA ARG A 324 20.20 9.75 14.96
C ARG A 324 20.86 9.75 13.59
N THR A 325 20.84 8.61 12.90
CA THR A 325 21.66 8.40 11.69
C THR A 325 20.84 8.10 10.45
N GLY A 326 19.56 7.74 10.60
CA GLY A 326 18.76 7.17 9.52
C GLY A 326 19.38 5.91 8.91
N ALA A 327 20.35 5.28 9.59
CA ALA A 327 21.09 4.13 9.09
C ALA A 327 20.42 2.80 9.46
N VAL A 328 19.42 2.83 10.35
CA VAL A 328 18.58 1.68 10.62
C VAL A 328 17.58 1.56 9.46
N SER A 329 17.67 0.46 8.71
CA SER A 329 16.79 0.22 7.56
C SER A 329 15.30 0.19 7.91
N SER A 330 14.96 0.07 9.19
CA SER A 330 13.59 0.12 9.70
C SER A 330 13.17 1.49 10.24
N GLY A 331 14.00 2.54 10.24
CA GLY A 331 13.69 3.87 10.79
C GLY A 331 13.27 3.88 12.27
N GLU A 332 12.77 5.03 12.75
CA GLU A 332 12.21 5.21 14.11
C GLU A 332 10.79 4.66 14.24
N ASN A 333 10.46 4.06 15.40
CA ASN A 333 9.14 3.47 15.60
C ASN A 333 8.47 3.91 16.89
N LEU A 334 7.23 4.37 16.72
CA LEU A 334 6.32 4.64 17.81
C LEU A 334 5.25 3.55 17.83
N THR A 335 5.12 2.85 18.96
CA THR A 335 4.12 1.78 19.13
C THR A 335 3.00 2.26 20.04
N VAL A 336 1.74 2.07 19.61
CA VAL A 336 0.53 2.33 20.40
C VAL A 336 -0.12 0.99 20.75
N ASN A 337 -0.50 0.79 22.01
CA ASN A 337 -1.23 -0.41 22.43
C ASN A 337 -2.75 -0.23 22.19
N LEU A 338 -3.28 -0.85 21.14
CA LEU A 338 -4.69 -0.76 20.76
C LEU A 338 -5.62 -1.57 21.66
N ASP A 339 -5.11 -2.51 22.48
CA ASP A 339 -5.94 -3.15 23.51
C ASP A 339 -6.44 -2.14 24.55
N ARG A 340 -5.78 -0.98 24.62
CA ARG A 340 -6.14 0.18 25.46
C ARG A 340 -6.85 1.28 24.67
N LYS A 341 -7.40 0.99 23.48
CA LYS A 341 -8.04 1.99 22.60
C LYS A 341 -9.04 2.91 23.31
N ASN A 342 -9.81 2.36 24.25
CA ASN A 342 -10.84 3.09 25.00
C ASN A 342 -10.27 4.09 26.01
N ASP A 343 -8.99 3.96 26.37
CA ASP A 343 -8.30 4.92 27.22
C ASP A 343 -7.81 6.14 26.45
N PHE A 344 -7.78 6.10 25.11
CA PHE A 344 -7.37 7.22 24.28
C PHE A 344 -8.56 8.08 23.88
N ARG A 345 -8.39 9.40 24.01
CA ARG A 345 -9.24 10.38 23.33
C ARG A 345 -8.65 10.74 21.96
N ARG A 346 -7.36 11.08 21.93
CA ARG A 346 -6.63 11.41 20.70
C ARG A 346 -5.12 11.26 20.86
N ILE A 347 -4.45 10.96 19.75
CA ILE A 347 -3.00 10.84 19.63
C ILE A 347 -2.59 11.63 18.39
N LEU A 348 -1.68 12.59 18.51
CA LEU A 348 -1.12 13.32 17.38
C LEU A 348 0.34 12.91 17.22
N VAL A 349 0.65 12.20 16.14
CA VAL A 349 2.01 11.86 15.76
C VAL A 349 2.61 13.00 14.95
N PHE A 350 3.83 13.41 15.30
CA PHE A 350 4.56 14.48 14.60
C PHE A 350 6.05 14.15 14.58
N VAL A 351 6.78 14.79 13.67
CA VAL A 351 8.24 14.67 13.56
C VAL A 351 8.88 16.04 13.68
N THR A 352 10.04 16.10 14.34
CA THR A 352 10.84 17.32 14.45
C THR A 352 12.25 17.10 13.91
N ILE A 353 12.81 18.10 13.26
CA ILE A 353 14.24 18.12 12.97
C ILE A 353 14.96 18.52 14.25
N TYR A 354 15.73 17.60 14.83
CA TYR A 354 16.55 17.87 16.00
C TYR A 354 17.88 18.52 15.60
N GLU A 355 18.56 17.95 14.59
CA GLU A 355 19.85 18.44 14.09
C GLU A 355 19.99 18.30 12.56
N GLY A 356 20.96 19.04 12.00
CA GLY A 356 21.47 18.93 10.63
C GLY A 356 20.63 19.47 9.48
N ALA A 357 19.37 19.83 9.68
CA ALA A 357 18.60 20.58 8.69
C ALA A 357 17.85 21.78 9.28
N ARG A 358 17.65 22.78 8.42
CA ARG A 358 16.88 23.99 8.75
C ARG A 358 15.42 23.89 8.34
N SER A 359 15.08 22.92 7.49
CA SER A 359 13.72 22.68 7.00
C SER A 359 13.58 21.32 6.33
N PHE A 360 12.34 20.87 6.13
CA PHE A 360 11.99 19.67 5.37
C PHE A 360 12.04 19.82 3.82
N ALA A 361 12.54 20.95 3.28
CA ALA A 361 12.40 21.33 1.85
C ALA A 361 12.96 20.34 0.82
N ASP A 362 13.82 19.40 1.21
CA ASP A 362 14.42 18.39 0.33
C ASP A 362 14.23 16.95 0.85
N LEU A 363 13.32 16.77 1.82
CA LEU A 363 13.00 15.48 2.41
C LEU A 363 11.82 14.84 1.68
N HIS A 364 11.98 13.58 1.29
CA HIS A 364 10.86 12.68 1.02
C HIS A 364 10.72 11.73 2.19
N ALA A 365 9.51 11.60 2.72
CA ALA A 365 9.26 10.64 3.79
C ALA A 365 7.92 9.96 3.59
N THR A 366 7.87 8.68 3.95
CA THR A 366 6.66 7.88 4.00
C THR A 366 6.39 7.50 5.44
N VAL A 367 5.16 7.76 5.89
CA VAL A 367 4.66 7.36 7.21
C VAL A 367 3.83 6.12 7.03
N THR A 368 4.10 5.08 7.81
CA THR A 368 3.32 3.84 7.81
C THR A 368 2.79 3.55 9.22
N LEU A 369 1.48 3.39 9.34
CA LEU A 369 0.77 2.92 10.52
C LEU A 369 0.36 1.47 10.28
N GLN A 370 1.13 0.54 10.85
CA GLN A 370 0.92 -0.90 10.72
C GLN A 370 0.25 -1.45 11.99
N PRO A 371 -1.07 -1.72 11.98
CA PRO A 371 -1.68 -2.45 13.08
C PRO A 371 -1.25 -3.92 13.01
N GLN A 372 -1.18 -4.57 14.18
CA GLN A 372 -0.83 -5.98 14.33
C GLN A 372 -1.85 -6.88 13.63
N PHE A 373 -3.11 -6.47 13.67
CA PHE A 373 -4.21 -7.05 12.94
C PHE A 373 -4.81 -5.97 12.07
N GLY A 374 -5.25 -6.30 10.85
CA GLY A 374 -5.83 -5.31 9.94
C GLY A 374 -4.84 -4.74 8.91
N ALA A 375 -5.39 -3.94 8.00
CA ALA A 375 -4.62 -3.36 6.90
C ALA A 375 -3.65 -2.27 7.39
N PRO A 376 -2.41 -2.22 6.87
CA PRO A 376 -1.55 -1.06 7.06
C PRO A 376 -2.18 0.19 6.46
N VAL A 377 -1.91 1.34 7.08
CA VAL A 377 -2.26 2.65 6.55
C VAL A 377 -0.97 3.41 6.28
N ASP A 378 -0.80 3.99 5.09
CA ASP A 378 0.39 4.80 4.79
C ASP A 378 0.07 6.12 4.11
N PHE A 379 1.04 7.02 4.11
CA PHE A 379 1.02 8.22 3.27
C PHE A 379 2.41 8.81 3.15
N SER A 380 2.67 9.46 2.01
CA SER A 380 3.88 10.26 1.82
C SER A 380 3.67 11.70 2.30
N LEU A 381 4.75 12.30 2.78
CA LEU A 381 4.80 13.74 3.02
C LEU A 381 4.90 14.49 1.71
N ASP A 382 4.16 15.59 1.62
CA ASP A 382 4.21 16.51 0.48
C ASP A 382 5.51 17.31 0.48
N GLU A 383 5.83 18.00 -0.61
CA GLU A 383 6.96 18.92 -0.63
C GLU A 383 6.81 20.04 0.42
N CYS A 384 7.84 20.23 1.25
CA CYS A 384 7.87 21.30 2.23
C CYS A 384 8.26 22.63 1.59
N THR A 385 7.28 23.50 1.37
CA THR A 385 7.48 24.82 0.74
C THR A 385 7.77 25.95 1.73
N VAL A 386 7.87 25.63 3.02
CA VAL A 386 8.09 26.58 4.13
C VAL A 386 9.34 26.22 4.93
N PRO A 387 9.97 27.17 5.65
CA PRO A 387 11.13 26.89 6.50
C PRO A 387 10.69 26.25 7.82
N SER A 388 10.15 25.03 7.74
CA SER A 388 9.58 24.30 8.88
C SER A 388 10.52 23.21 9.37
N THR A 389 10.77 23.19 10.68
CA THR A 389 11.48 22.11 11.39
C THR A 389 10.54 21.14 12.11
N VAL A 390 9.23 21.24 11.87
CA VAL A 390 8.24 20.35 12.47
C VAL A 390 7.06 20.04 11.55
N CYS A 391 6.75 18.76 11.40
CA CYS A 391 5.63 18.30 10.59
C CYS A 391 4.68 17.46 11.44
N ALA A 392 3.41 17.86 11.51
CA ALA A 392 2.36 17.01 12.06
C ALA A 392 2.02 15.93 11.02
N LEU A 393 2.12 14.66 11.42
CA LEU A 393 2.03 13.52 10.50
C LEU A 393 0.59 13.02 10.44
N ALA A 394 0.07 12.53 11.58
CA ALA A 394 -1.24 11.92 11.67
C ALA A 394 -1.91 12.19 13.01
N LEU A 395 -3.21 12.48 12.98
CA LEU A 395 -4.07 12.60 14.15
C LEU A 395 -4.98 11.36 14.25
N ILE A 396 -4.82 10.58 15.31
CA ILE A 396 -5.67 9.44 15.64
C ILE A 396 -6.69 9.90 16.66
N THR A 397 -7.98 9.75 16.37
CA THR A 397 -9.08 10.11 17.29
C THR A 397 -9.92 8.90 17.62
N ASN A 398 -10.36 8.81 18.88
CA ASN A 398 -11.36 7.82 19.28
C ASN A 398 -12.75 8.45 19.23
N GLN A 399 -13.58 7.98 18.31
CA GLN A 399 -14.96 8.44 18.09
C GLN A 399 -15.93 7.33 18.53
N GLY A 400 -16.21 7.26 19.83
CA GLY A 400 -17.17 6.29 20.37
C GLY A 400 -16.73 4.82 20.20
N GLY A 401 -15.43 4.55 20.31
CA GLY A 401 -14.82 3.23 20.13
C GLY A 401 -14.24 3.00 18.72
N ASP A 402 -14.55 3.88 17.76
CA ASP A 402 -13.93 3.87 16.44
C ASP A 402 -12.64 4.69 16.43
N LEU A 403 -11.51 4.05 16.14
CA LEU A 403 -10.23 4.75 15.95
C LEU A 403 -10.11 5.24 14.51
N VAL A 404 -10.13 6.55 14.33
CA VAL A 404 -9.98 7.20 13.02
C VAL A 404 -8.60 7.83 12.92
N VAL A 405 -7.84 7.44 11.90
CA VAL A 405 -6.57 8.05 11.52
C VAL A 405 -6.85 9.14 10.49
N GLN A 406 -6.39 10.35 10.77
CA GLN A 406 -6.39 11.50 9.88
C GLN A 406 -4.94 11.81 9.49
N ARG A 407 -4.63 11.80 8.20
CA ARG A 407 -3.41 12.35 7.60
C ARG A 407 -3.44 13.87 7.76
N GLU A 408 -2.46 14.39 8.49
CA GLU A 408 -2.22 15.83 8.64
C GLU A 408 -1.20 16.30 7.60
N ALA A 409 -0.06 15.61 7.50
CA ALA A 409 1.09 15.99 6.67
C ALA A 409 1.32 17.51 6.60
N ARG A 410 1.25 18.16 7.78
CA ARG A 410 1.17 19.61 7.91
C ARG A 410 2.47 20.16 8.48
N TYR A 411 3.22 20.88 7.65
CA TYR A 411 4.38 21.65 8.05
C TYR A 411 3.98 22.87 8.86
N LEU A 412 4.52 23.00 10.07
CA LEU A 412 4.29 24.15 10.94
C LEU A 412 5.58 24.95 11.08
N VAL A 413 5.50 26.28 11.01
CA VAL A 413 6.67 27.16 11.17
C VAL A 413 6.73 27.62 12.62
N PRO A 414 7.73 27.20 13.41
CA PRO A 414 7.87 27.67 14.78
C PRO A 414 8.13 29.17 14.83
N GLU A 415 7.48 29.86 15.74
CA GLU A 415 7.82 31.25 16.06
C GLU A 415 9.20 31.33 16.72
N ARG A 416 9.83 32.50 16.63
CA ARG A 416 11.16 32.72 17.21
C ARG A 416 11.11 32.48 18.73
N GLY A 417 11.94 31.55 19.22
CA GLY A 417 12.03 31.21 20.64
C GLY A 417 10.94 30.24 21.13
N VAL A 418 10.08 29.76 20.23
CA VAL A 418 9.08 28.72 20.51
C VAL A 418 9.61 27.39 20.02
N SER A 419 9.53 26.35 20.85
CA SER A 419 9.99 25.02 20.44
C SER A 419 9.07 24.39 19.39
N PRO A 420 9.58 23.47 18.55
CA PRO A 420 8.77 22.62 17.67
C PRO A 420 7.56 21.99 18.37
N GLN A 421 7.77 21.42 19.55
CA GLN A 421 6.73 20.74 20.32
C GLN A 421 5.63 21.71 20.78
N ARG A 422 6.02 22.89 21.28
CA ARG A 422 5.06 23.93 21.71
C ARG A 422 4.28 24.49 20.51
N THR A 423 4.91 24.55 19.34
CA THR A 423 4.26 24.96 18.09
C THR A 423 3.14 23.97 17.71
N VAL A 424 3.40 22.66 17.80
CA VAL A 424 2.40 21.61 17.54
C VAL A 424 1.27 21.66 18.57
N ASP A 425 1.63 21.74 19.86
CA ASP A 425 0.65 21.86 20.96
C ASP A 425 -0.33 23.01 20.74
N HIS A 426 0.18 24.20 20.43
CA HIS A 426 -0.65 25.37 20.14
C HIS A 426 -1.52 25.17 18.89
N ALA A 427 -0.94 24.65 17.80
CA ALA A 427 -1.66 24.47 16.53
C ALA A 427 -2.83 23.47 16.61
N TYR A 428 -2.76 22.48 17.51
CA TYR A 428 -3.79 21.45 17.70
C TYR A 428 -4.59 21.59 19.01
N GLY A 429 -4.34 22.65 19.79
CA GLY A 429 -5.05 22.96 21.01
C GLY A 429 -4.92 21.86 22.07
N TRP A 430 -3.71 21.37 22.34
CA TRP A 430 -3.49 20.40 23.42
C TRP A 430 -3.53 21.10 24.79
N GLY A 431 -2.94 22.29 24.89
CA GLY A 431 -2.90 23.12 26.09
C GLY A 431 -1.95 22.59 27.15
N MET A 432 -0.75 22.13 26.75
CA MET A 432 0.25 21.58 27.68
C MET A 432 1.18 22.66 28.25
N ASN A 433 1.71 22.38 29.44
CA ASN A 433 2.75 23.20 30.05
C ASN A 433 4.12 22.62 29.72
N TRP A 434 4.93 23.38 28.97
CA TRP A 434 6.25 22.93 28.50
C TRP A 434 7.39 23.56 29.29
N THR A 435 8.35 22.73 29.71
CA THR A 435 9.65 23.15 30.25
C THR A 435 10.77 22.83 29.26
N PRO A 436 11.91 23.55 29.28
CA PRO A 436 13.08 23.18 28.49
C PRO A 436 13.54 21.76 28.81
N GLY A 437 13.84 20.98 27.77
CA GLY A 437 14.40 19.64 27.87
C GLY A 437 15.75 19.56 27.16
N ARG A 438 16.51 18.50 27.44
CA ARG A 438 17.71 18.10 26.69
C ARG A 438 17.66 16.59 26.45
N LYS A 439 18.25 16.13 25.35
CA LYS A 439 18.52 14.69 25.14
C LYS A 439 19.56 14.24 26.16
#